data_AF-W2PJ82-F1
#
_entry.id   AF-W2PJ82-F1
#
_cell.length_a   1.000
_cell.length_b   1.000
_cell.length_c   1.000
_cell.angle_alpha   90.00
_cell.angle_beta   90.00
_cell.angle_gamma   90.00
#
_symmetry.space_group_name_H-M   'P 1'
#
loop_
_entity.id
_entity.type
_entity.pdbx_description
1 polymer ?
#
loop_
_entity_poly.entity_id
_entity_poly.type
_entity_poly.pdbx_seq_one_letter_code
_entity_poly.pdbx_strand_id
1 'polypeptide(L)'
;MTKGIGLQWEWCMPYLTNAATNTAFGIALQRKASKNFPATDLVSRIASTTFAVRSNASMESLFSELCEMANAGATIQLIEHKEHRFLGFAKVVRCLLEKWDQLEDWFQGSIDKAIRERKSAPEPFPIADDKMNLLLLYGLLNPIMALNMMSQKEDTNQVD
;
A
#
# COMPACT_ATOMS: atom_id res chain seq x y z
N MET A 1 7.82 39.54 -13.65
CA MET A 1 6.90 38.75 -12.81
C MET A 1 5.48 39.17 -13.16
N THR A 2 4.82 38.39 -14.02
CA THR A 2 3.40 38.56 -14.34
C THR A 2 2.59 38.28 -13.07
N LYS A 3 1.82 39.27 -12.62
CA LYS A 3 0.89 39.12 -11.49
C LYS A 3 -0.18 38.10 -11.91
N GLY A 4 -0.05 36.87 -11.43
CA GLY A 4 -1.08 35.85 -11.57
C GLY A 4 -2.39 36.27 -10.88
N ILE A 5 -3.48 35.62 -11.27
CA ILE A 5 -4.91 35.86 -11.01
C ILE A 5 -5.38 36.03 -9.53
N GLY A 6 -4.51 36.30 -8.56
CA GLY A 6 -4.92 36.73 -7.21
C GLY A 6 -5.71 35.70 -6.40
N LEU A 7 -5.72 34.43 -6.82
CA LEU A 7 -6.41 33.35 -6.12
C LEU A 7 -5.65 32.93 -4.86
N GLN A 8 -6.39 32.74 -3.77
CA GLN A 8 -5.90 32.10 -2.55
C GLN A 8 -5.97 30.58 -2.77
N TRP A 9 -4.82 29.95 -2.98
CA TRP A 9 -4.74 28.50 -3.12
C TRP A 9 -4.78 27.85 -1.74
N GLU A 10 -5.82 27.05 -1.48
CA GLU A 10 -5.82 26.12 -0.36
C GLU A 10 -5.32 24.75 -0.82
N TRP A 11 -4.53 24.09 0.03
CA TRP A 11 -4.13 22.72 -0.24
C TRP A 11 -5.36 21.81 -0.07
N CYS A 12 -5.66 20.99 -1.07
CA CYS A 12 -6.71 19.98 -0.91
C CYS A 12 -6.33 19.01 0.23
N MET A 13 -7.32 18.60 1.02
CA MET A 13 -7.11 17.70 2.17
C MET A 13 -6.31 16.43 1.84
N PRO A 14 -6.53 15.75 0.69
CA PRO A 14 -5.70 14.61 0.28
C PRO A 14 -4.23 14.96 0.10
N TYR A 15 -3.91 16.13 -0.45
CA TYR A 15 -2.54 16.57 -0.60
C TYR A 15 -1.91 16.84 0.76
N LEU A 16 -2.61 17.59 1.63
CA LEU A 16 -2.13 17.94 2.97
C LEU A 16 -1.84 16.69 3.79
N THR A 17 -2.79 15.75 3.85
CA THR A 17 -2.63 14.51 4.60
C THR A 17 -1.53 13.65 4.01
N ASN A 18 -1.40 13.56 2.68
CA ASN A 18 -0.30 12.83 2.05
C ASN A 18 1.08 13.42 2.41
N ALA A 19 1.24 14.75 2.38
CA ALA A 19 2.48 15.42 2.75
C ALA A 19 2.81 15.26 4.25
N ALA A 20 1.81 15.43 5.12
CA ALA A 20 1.94 15.27 6.56
C ALA A 20 2.32 13.84 6.92
N THR A 21 1.66 12.86 6.30
CA THR A 21 1.89 11.43 6.57
C THR A 21 3.26 10.98 6.04
N ASN A 22 3.70 11.44 4.86
CA ASN A 22 5.07 11.16 4.39
C ASN A 22 6.13 11.70 5.36
N THR A 23 5.91 12.92 5.85
CA THR A 23 6.81 13.58 6.78
C THR A 23 6.84 12.88 8.14
N ALA A 24 5.68 12.55 8.69
CA ALA A 24 5.53 11.92 10.01
C ALA A 24 6.06 10.49 10.03
N PHE A 25 5.78 9.70 8.99
CA PHE A 25 6.28 8.33 8.90
C PHE A 25 7.77 8.29 8.57
N GLY A 26 8.33 9.33 7.93
CA GLY A 26 9.75 9.41 7.59
C GLY A 26 10.20 8.33 6.60
N ILE A 27 9.26 7.72 5.88
CA ILE A 27 9.52 6.65 4.90
C ILE A 27 10.02 7.24 3.58
N ALA A 28 10.92 6.52 2.92
CA ALA A 28 11.44 6.90 1.61
C ALA A 28 11.51 5.67 0.71
N LEU A 29 11.50 5.88 -0.60
CA LEU A 29 11.66 4.81 -1.58
C LEU A 29 13.04 4.11 -1.45
N GLN A 30 14.05 4.88 -1.07
CA GLN A 30 15.42 4.40 -0.90
C GLN A 30 15.73 4.38 0.59
N ARG A 31 16.15 3.22 1.12
CA ARG A 31 16.50 3.06 2.53
C ARG A 31 17.50 4.12 3.01
N LYS A 32 18.51 4.44 2.20
CA LYS A 32 19.55 5.45 2.49
C LYS A 32 19.01 6.88 2.69
N ALA A 33 17.82 7.18 2.15
CA ALA A 33 17.16 8.48 2.27
C ALA A 33 16.05 8.48 3.33
N SER A 34 15.82 7.34 3.98
CA SER A 34 14.76 7.18 4.98
C SER A 34 15.19 7.74 6.33
N LYS A 35 14.24 8.35 7.04
CA LYS A 35 14.36 8.75 8.44
C LYS A 35 13.76 7.70 9.39
N ASN A 36 13.13 6.66 8.85
CA ASN A 36 12.51 5.56 9.57
C ASN A 36 12.79 4.22 8.87
N PHE A 37 13.94 3.61 9.20
CA PHE A 37 14.35 2.35 8.60
C PHE A 37 13.36 1.20 8.85
N PRO A 38 12.86 0.97 10.08
CA PRO A 38 11.90 -0.12 10.31
C PRO A 38 10.63 -0.01 9.45
N ALA A 39 10.02 1.18 9.35
CA ALA A 39 8.83 1.37 8.52
C ALA A 39 9.13 1.25 7.03
N THR A 40 10.32 1.68 6.60
CA THR A 40 10.74 1.54 5.19
C THR A 40 10.96 0.08 4.81
N ASP A 41 11.60 -0.68 5.70
CA ASP A 41 11.82 -2.12 5.50
C ASP A 41 10.49 -2.88 5.49
N LEU A 42 9.55 -2.50 6.35
CA LEU A 42 8.19 -3.06 6.35
C LEU A 42 7.49 -2.81 5.00
N VAL A 43 7.56 -1.58 4.46
CA VAL A 43 7.01 -1.26 3.13
C VAL A 43 7.66 -2.11 2.04
N SER A 44 8.98 -2.33 2.11
CA SER A 44 9.67 -3.22 1.16
C SER A 44 9.19 -4.67 1.27
N ARG A 45 9.01 -5.22 2.48
CA ARG A 45 8.49 -6.58 2.68
C ARG A 45 7.04 -6.73 2.24
N ILE A 46 6.20 -5.70 2.47
CA ILE A 46 4.84 -5.63 1.93
C ILE A 46 4.87 -5.71 0.40
N ALA A 47 5.73 -4.91 -0.26
CA ALA A 47 5.85 -4.91 -1.71
C ALA A 47 6.32 -6.27 -2.25
N SER A 48 7.31 -6.91 -1.60
CA SER A 48 7.76 -8.26 -1.95
C SER A 48 6.64 -9.30 -1.79
N THR A 49 5.86 -9.23 -0.71
CA THR A 49 4.71 -10.11 -0.47
C THR A 49 3.68 -9.97 -1.59
N THR A 50 3.29 -8.73 -1.92
CA THR A 50 2.36 -8.46 -3.01
C THR A 50 2.91 -8.95 -4.36
N PHE A 51 4.20 -8.78 -4.63
CA PHE A 51 4.83 -9.24 -5.87
C PHE A 51 4.87 -10.78 -5.95
N ALA A 52 5.29 -11.46 -4.88
CA ALA A 52 5.34 -12.93 -4.82
C ALA A 52 3.98 -13.54 -5.12
N VAL A 53 2.95 -12.98 -4.48
CA VAL A 53 1.54 -13.31 -4.73
C VAL A 53 1.16 -13.11 -6.20
N ARG A 54 1.43 -11.93 -6.79
CA ARG A 54 1.09 -11.61 -8.18
C ARG A 54 1.79 -12.53 -9.19
N SER A 55 3.05 -12.87 -8.93
CA SER A 55 3.87 -13.68 -9.83
C SER A 55 3.42 -15.14 -9.93
N ASN A 56 2.57 -15.61 -9.01
CA ASN A 56 2.04 -16.97 -8.97
C ASN A 56 0.50 -17.04 -9.15
N ALA A 57 -0.12 -15.99 -9.70
CA ALA A 57 -1.58 -15.85 -9.86
C ALA A 57 -2.28 -16.87 -10.80
N SER A 58 -1.63 -17.99 -11.11
CA SER A 58 -2.28 -19.14 -11.77
C SER A 58 -3.18 -19.95 -10.82
N MET A 59 -3.30 -19.57 -9.55
CA MET A 59 -4.19 -20.17 -8.56
C MET A 59 -5.07 -19.11 -7.85
N GLU A 60 -6.36 -19.14 -8.19
CA GLU A 60 -7.53 -18.60 -7.46
C GLU A 60 -8.02 -17.15 -7.66
N SER A 61 -9.35 -17.04 -7.71
CA SER A 61 -10.16 -15.82 -7.91
C SER A 61 -9.98 -14.78 -6.78
N LEU A 62 -9.61 -15.21 -5.58
CA LEU A 62 -9.32 -14.37 -4.41
C LEU A 62 -8.13 -13.42 -4.65
N PHE A 63 -7.19 -13.85 -5.49
CA PHE A 63 -6.00 -13.11 -5.85
C PHE A 63 -6.22 -12.16 -7.03
N SER A 64 -7.25 -12.39 -7.84
CA SER A 64 -7.66 -11.45 -8.88
C SER A 64 -8.10 -10.12 -8.25
N GLU A 65 -8.77 -10.12 -7.09
CA GLU A 65 -9.13 -8.90 -6.35
C GLU A 65 -7.91 -8.13 -5.83
N LEU A 66 -6.92 -8.82 -5.24
CA LEU A 66 -5.64 -8.24 -4.81
C LEU A 66 -4.85 -7.68 -6.01
N CYS A 67 -4.82 -8.42 -7.12
CA CYS A 67 -4.17 -8.02 -8.35
C CYS A 67 -4.89 -6.87 -9.04
N GLU A 68 -6.22 -6.81 -9.03
CA GLU A 68 -7.04 -5.71 -9.57
C GLU A 68 -6.89 -4.45 -8.73
N MET A 69 -6.86 -4.55 -7.40
CA MET A 69 -6.52 -3.42 -6.53
C MET A 69 -5.09 -2.91 -6.77
N ALA A 70 -4.14 -3.81 -7.04
CA ALA A 70 -2.79 -3.44 -7.45
C ALA A 70 -2.70 -2.98 -8.93
N ASN A 71 -3.63 -3.41 -9.79
CA ASN A 71 -3.73 -3.10 -11.22
C ASN A 71 -4.58 -1.88 -11.54
N ALA A 72 -5.36 -1.36 -10.60
CA ALA A 72 -5.97 -0.04 -10.66
C ALA A 72 -4.94 1.11 -10.73
N GLY A 73 -3.67 0.78 -11.00
CA GLY A 73 -2.60 1.66 -11.49
C GLY A 73 -1.35 0.90 -11.96
N ALA A 74 -1.44 -0.35 -12.44
CA ALA A 74 -0.22 -1.11 -12.74
C ALA A 74 0.36 -0.83 -14.12
N THR A 75 1.52 -0.19 -14.13
CA THR A 75 2.71 -0.70 -14.84
C THR A 75 3.89 0.16 -14.43
N ILE A 76 4.77 -0.32 -13.54
CA ILE A 76 6.10 0.27 -13.27
C ILE A 76 6.07 1.71 -12.68
N GLN A 77 4.90 2.36 -12.67
CA GLN A 77 4.59 3.69 -12.14
C GLN A 77 4.14 3.67 -10.67
N LEU A 78 4.49 2.63 -9.91
CA LEU A 78 4.41 2.66 -8.43
C LEU A 78 5.26 3.80 -7.82
N ILE A 79 6.06 4.50 -8.65
CA ILE A 79 6.98 5.55 -8.25
C ILE A 79 6.63 6.92 -8.85
N GLU A 80 5.91 7.01 -9.98
CA GLU A 80 5.66 8.30 -10.66
C GLU A 80 4.20 8.75 -10.55
N HIS A 81 4.01 9.78 -9.71
CA HIS A 81 2.89 10.73 -9.69
C HIS A 81 1.47 10.19 -9.44
N LYS A 82 0.99 10.34 -8.20
CA LYS A 82 -0.30 10.98 -7.87
C LYS A 82 -0.49 11.06 -6.36
N GLU A 83 -1.23 12.06 -5.93
CA GLU A 83 -1.42 12.59 -4.57
C GLU A 83 -2.12 11.60 -3.60
N HIS A 84 -2.13 10.30 -3.91
CA HIS A 84 -2.91 9.25 -3.26
C HIS A 84 -2.07 8.11 -2.65
N ARG A 85 -0.74 8.27 -2.50
CA ARG A 85 0.16 7.23 -1.99
C ARG A 85 -0.31 6.64 -0.66
N PHE A 86 -0.78 7.46 0.27
CA PHE A 86 -1.24 6.96 1.58
C PHE A 86 -2.62 6.32 1.58
N LEU A 87 -3.54 6.79 0.73
CA LEU A 87 -4.85 6.15 0.57
C LEU A 87 -4.71 4.76 -0.04
N GLY A 88 -3.85 4.64 -1.07
CA GLY A 88 -3.50 3.34 -1.65
C GLY A 88 -2.82 2.43 -0.62
N PHE A 89 -1.87 2.96 0.15
CA PHE A 89 -1.18 2.20 1.17
C PHE A 89 -2.11 1.69 2.28
N ALA A 90 -3.02 2.53 2.79
CA ALA A 90 -4.02 2.13 3.79
C ALA A 90 -4.91 0.98 3.28
N LYS A 91 -5.34 1.04 2.01
CA LYS A 91 -6.13 -0.03 1.37
C LYS A 91 -5.33 -1.33 1.23
N VAL A 92 -4.04 -1.25 0.89
CA VAL A 92 -3.15 -2.42 0.81
C VAL A 92 -3.00 -3.07 2.18
N VAL A 93 -2.69 -2.29 3.23
CA VAL A 93 -2.56 -2.81 4.60
C VAL A 93 -3.88 -3.46 5.06
N ARG A 94 -5.02 -2.83 4.80
CA ARG A 94 -6.34 -3.41 5.10
C ARG A 94 -6.52 -4.76 4.42
N CYS A 95 -6.24 -4.84 3.11
CA CYS A 95 -6.44 -6.07 2.35
C CYS A 95 -5.52 -7.20 2.82
N LEU A 96 -4.27 -6.90 3.16
CA LEU A 96 -3.36 -7.88 3.77
C LEU A 96 -3.90 -8.43 5.10
N LEU A 97 -4.47 -7.56 5.94
CA LEU A 97 -5.06 -7.97 7.21
C LEU A 97 -6.34 -8.80 7.02
N GLU A 98 -7.20 -8.43 6.07
CA GLU A 98 -8.43 -9.16 5.74
C GLU A 98 -8.17 -10.56 5.19
N LYS A 99 -7.06 -10.73 4.45
CA LYS A 99 -6.68 -11.99 3.79
C LYS A 99 -5.55 -12.71 4.53
N TRP A 100 -5.27 -12.33 5.78
CA TRP A 100 -4.05 -12.78 6.49
C TRP A 100 -3.92 -14.30 6.55
N ASP A 101 -4.94 -14.98 7.05
CA ASP A 101 -4.89 -16.43 7.25
C ASP A 101 -4.75 -17.17 5.91
N GLN A 102 -5.36 -16.64 4.84
CA GLN A 102 -5.23 -17.16 3.48
C GLN A 102 -3.82 -16.97 2.92
N LEU A 103 -3.15 -15.85 3.26
CA LEU A 103 -1.75 -15.64 2.89
C LEU A 103 -0.83 -16.62 3.63
N GLU A 104 -1.04 -16.83 4.93
CA GLU A 104 -0.29 -17.83 5.70
C GLU A 104 -0.43 -19.23 5.10
N ASP A 105 -1.66 -19.67 4.85
CA ASP A 105 -1.97 -20.97 4.24
C ASP A 105 -1.34 -21.11 2.86
N TRP A 106 -1.37 -20.06 2.04
CA TRP A 106 -0.82 -20.08 0.69
C TRP A 106 0.71 -20.18 0.67
N PHE A 107 1.41 -19.41 1.51
CA PHE A 107 2.86 -19.46 1.61
C PHE A 107 3.31 -20.83 2.15
N GLN A 108 2.63 -21.35 3.17
CA GLN A 108 2.93 -22.68 3.72
C GLN A 108 2.65 -23.78 2.69
N GLY A 109 1.51 -23.73 2.00
CA GLY A 109 1.16 -24.68 0.95
C GLY A 109 2.15 -24.67 -0.21
N SER A 110 2.70 -23.50 -0.55
CA SER A 110 3.74 -23.35 -1.57
C SER A 110 5.06 -24.02 -1.16
N ILE A 111 5.45 -23.89 0.12
CA ILE A 111 6.61 -24.59 0.69
C ILE A 111 6.39 -26.11 0.68
N ASP A 112 5.24 -26.56 1.19
CA ASP A 112 4.90 -27.99 1.28
C ASP A 112 4.90 -28.64 -0.10
N LYS A 113 4.36 -27.95 -1.11
CA LYS A 113 4.38 -28.40 -2.50
C LYS A 113 5.80 -28.54 -3.03
N ALA A 114 6.68 -27.56 -2.80
CA ALA A 114 8.07 -27.63 -3.23
C ALA A 114 8.81 -28.81 -2.58
N ILE A 115 8.56 -29.07 -1.28
CA ILE A 115 9.10 -30.22 -0.56
C ILE A 115 8.63 -31.54 -1.19
N ARG A 116 7.33 -31.68 -1.46
CA ARG A 116 6.75 -32.88 -2.12
C ARG A 116 7.36 -33.11 -3.50
N GLU A 117 7.58 -32.04 -4.26
CA GLU A 117 8.17 -32.08 -5.61
C GLU A 117 9.70 -32.18 -5.61
N ARG A 118 10.36 -32.25 -4.44
CA ARG A 118 11.82 -32.23 -4.27
C ARG A 118 12.51 -31.04 -4.97
N LYS A 119 11.83 -29.89 -4.99
CA LYS A 119 12.35 -28.62 -5.51
C LYS A 119 12.89 -27.77 -4.37
N SER A 120 13.66 -26.74 -4.70
CA SER A 120 14.03 -25.69 -3.75
C SER A 120 12.77 -25.02 -3.20
N ALA A 121 12.68 -24.89 -1.88
CA ALA A 121 11.57 -24.20 -1.25
C ALA A 121 11.57 -22.71 -1.64
N PRO A 122 10.38 -22.12 -1.92
CA PRO A 122 10.25 -20.68 -2.10
C PRO A 122 10.50 -19.94 -0.77
N GLU A 123 10.67 -18.62 -0.86
CA GLU A 123 10.75 -17.76 0.33
C GLU A 123 9.49 -17.92 1.21
N PRO A 124 9.65 -17.97 2.54
CA PRO A 124 8.54 -18.00 3.48
C PRO A 124 7.78 -16.67 3.48
N PHE A 125 6.61 -16.66 4.13
CA PHE A 125 5.75 -15.48 4.21
C PHE A 125 6.51 -14.25 4.72
N PRO A 126 6.84 -13.25 3.87
CA PRO A 126 7.84 -12.25 4.22
C PRO A 126 7.46 -11.31 5.36
N ILE A 127 6.17 -11.22 5.68
CA ILE A 127 5.63 -10.34 6.72
C ILE A 127 4.99 -11.10 7.88
N ALA A 128 5.23 -12.41 8.03
CA ALA A 128 4.59 -13.23 9.07
C ALA A 128 4.66 -12.62 10.48
N ASP A 129 5.81 -12.06 10.85
CA ASP A 129 6.03 -11.45 12.17
C ASP A 129 5.49 -10.01 12.30
N ASP A 130 4.97 -9.44 11.21
CA ASP A 130 4.57 -8.03 11.14
C ASP A 130 3.06 -7.79 11.38
N LYS A 131 2.25 -8.82 11.65
CA LYS A 131 0.77 -8.69 11.79
C LYS A 131 0.37 -7.58 12.77
N MET A 132 1.00 -7.54 13.94
CA MET A 132 0.72 -6.52 14.96
C MET A 132 1.15 -5.11 14.51
N ASN A 133 2.30 -4.99 13.84
CA ASN A 133 2.77 -3.73 13.30
C ASN A 133 1.80 -3.21 12.22
N LEU A 134 1.25 -4.10 11.39
CA LEU A 134 0.27 -3.77 10.36
C LEU A 134 -1.08 -3.35 10.96
N LEU A 135 -1.54 -4.00 12.04
CA LEU A 135 -2.75 -3.59 12.77
C LEU A 135 -2.61 -2.19 13.36
N LEU A 136 -1.49 -1.91 14.03
CA LEU A 136 -1.21 -0.59 14.61
C LEU A 136 -1.11 0.48 13.51
N LEU A 137 -0.39 0.17 12.43
CA LEU A 137 -0.27 1.02 11.26
C LEU A 137 -1.64 1.32 10.63
N TYR A 138 -2.48 0.30 10.47
CA TYR A 138 -3.83 0.48 9.95
C TYR A 138 -4.69 1.34 10.88
N GLY A 139 -4.58 1.19 12.20
CA GLY A 139 -5.23 2.06 13.18
C GLY A 139 -4.88 3.53 13.01
N LEU A 140 -3.63 3.85 12.62
CA LEU A 140 -3.20 5.21 12.31
C LEU A 140 -3.68 5.70 10.94
N LEU A 141 -3.67 4.82 9.94
CA LEU A 141 -4.01 5.17 8.55
C LEU A 141 -5.51 5.26 8.30
N ASN A 142 -6.33 4.48 9.01
CA ASN A 142 -7.76 4.37 8.75
C ASN A 142 -8.52 5.70 8.97
N PRO A 143 -8.29 6.47 10.05
CA PRO A 143 -8.91 7.78 10.22
C PRO A 143 -8.51 8.78 9.13
N ILE A 144 -7.24 8.76 8.69
CA ILE A 144 -6.73 9.63 7.62
C ILE A 144 -7.38 9.26 6.28
N MET A 145 -7.52 7.97 6.01
CA MET A 145 -8.24 7.46 4.84
C MET A 145 -9.71 7.89 4.86
N ALA A 146 -10.40 7.78 6.00
CA ALA A 146 -11.79 8.21 6.14
C ALA A 146 -11.94 9.72 5.89
N LEU A 147 -11.07 10.54 6.48
CA LEU A 147 -11.03 11.98 6.26
C LEU A 147 -10.84 12.33 4.78
N ASN A 148 -9.88 11.67 4.11
CA ASN A 148 -9.63 11.86 2.70
C ASN A 148 -10.84 11.51 1.83
N MET A 149 -11.51 10.37 2.11
CA MET A 149 -12.72 9.99 1.37
C MET A 149 -13.88 10.97 1.57
N MET A 150 -14.05 11.51 2.77
CA MET A 150 -15.08 12.54 3.04
C MET A 150 -14.76 13.85 2.32
N SER A 151 -13.50 14.28 2.35
CA SER A 151 -13.06 15.51 1.67
C SER A 151 -13.09 15.44 0.15
N GLN A 152 -13.14 14.24 -0.43
CA GLN A 152 -13.33 14.03 -1.87
C GLN A 152 -14.81 13.91 -2.26
N LYS A 153 -15.71 13.83 -1.29
CA LYS A 153 -17.16 13.69 -1.50
C LYS A 153 -17.88 15.03 -1.65
N GLU A 154 -17.17 16.16 -1.65
CA GLU A 154 -17.72 17.42 -2.16
C GLU A 154 -17.83 17.32 -3.68
N ASP A 155 -19.08 17.30 -4.13
CA ASP A 155 -19.55 17.19 -5.50
C ASP A 155 -18.74 18.05 -6.50
N THR A 156 -18.67 17.57 -7.74
CA THR A 156 -18.25 18.32 -8.94
C THR A 156 -19.14 19.53 -9.27
N ASN A 157 -19.97 20.00 -8.34
CA ASN A 157 -20.74 21.22 -8.46
C ASN A 157 -20.00 22.38 -7.78
N GLN A 158 -18.80 22.70 -8.27
CA GLN A 158 -18.31 24.07 -8.16
C GLN A 158 -18.99 24.89 -9.27
N VAL A 159 -20.18 25.39 -8.94
CA VAL A 159 -20.77 26.60 -9.53
C VAL A 159 -20.11 27.75 -8.75
N ASP A 160 -19.45 28.73 -9.38
CA ASP A 160 -20.06 29.75 -10.24
C ASP A 160 -19.45 29.90 -11.64
#